data_AF-A0A3N0ZW07-F1
#
_entry.id   AF-A0A3N0ZW07-F1
#
_cell.length_a   1.000
_cell.length_b   1.000
_cell.length_c   1.000
_cell.angle_alpha   90.00
_cell.angle_beta   90.00
_cell.angle_gamma   90.00
#
_symmetry.space_group_name_H-M   'P 1'
#
loop_
_entity.id
_entity.type
_entity.pdbx_description
1 polymer ?
#
loop_
_entity_poly.entity_id
_entity_poly.type
_entity_poly.pdbx_seq_one_letter_code
_entity_poly.pdbx_strand_id
1 'polypeptide(L)'
;MWLMKEEIASVVKEAIHLRDGKEYDLIAYTIMPNHVHLVITPIKSNNVSRSEASTNTQTNQKLYNEANASFYVLTKILQDLKSKTALKCNKLLNRHGAFWHHESYDHVVRNIEELRRIVNYVLLNPVKATLVDNYEKWKWNYYNPKYLI
;
A
#
# COMPACT_ATOMS: atom_id res chain seq x y z
N MET A 1 -14.74 -7.10 13.58
CA MET A 1 -13.81 -6.52 12.59
C MET A 1 -13.02 -5.41 13.27
N TRP A 2 -11.70 -5.52 13.41
CA TRP A 2 -10.93 -4.64 14.30
C TRP A 2 -10.78 -3.20 13.78
N LEU A 3 -10.75 -2.99 12.46
CA LEU A 3 -10.60 -1.65 11.87
C LEU A 3 -11.88 -0.82 11.92
N MET A 4 -13.00 -1.37 12.43
CA MET A 4 -14.17 -0.56 12.80
C MET A 4 -13.86 0.43 13.93
N LYS A 5 -12.90 0.08 14.81
CA LYS A 5 -12.51 0.95 15.91
C LYS A 5 -11.60 2.05 15.39
N GLU A 6 -11.99 3.30 15.65
CA GLU A 6 -11.29 4.47 15.11
C GLU A 6 -9.83 4.54 15.54
N GLU A 7 -9.55 4.19 16.79
CA GLU A 7 -8.19 4.10 17.34
C GLU A 7 -7.29 3.12 16.55
N ILE A 8 -7.87 2.03 16.05
CA ILE A 8 -7.14 1.00 15.29
C ILE A 8 -6.96 1.46 13.84
N ALA A 9 -8.00 2.02 13.22
CA ALA A 9 -7.89 2.59 11.88
C ALA A 9 -6.90 3.77 11.84
N SER A 10 -6.84 4.59 12.90
CA SER A 10 -5.88 5.70 13.02
C SER A 10 -4.44 5.21 13.02
N VAL A 11 -4.13 4.14 13.76
CA VAL A 11 -2.77 3.55 13.74
C VAL A 11 -2.34 3.14 12.34
N VAL A 12 -3.27 2.55 11.57
CA VAL A 12 -2.98 2.13 10.19
C VAL A 12 -2.81 3.34 9.27
N LYS A 13 -3.71 4.32 9.35
CA LYS A 13 -3.62 5.60 8.64
C LYS A 13 -2.27 6.28 8.89
N GLU A 14 -1.90 6.46 10.16
CA GLU A 14 -0.65 7.12 10.56
C GLU A 14 0.57 6.36 10.03
N ALA A 15 0.55 5.03 10.09
CA ALA A 15 1.64 4.20 9.58
C ALA A 15 1.79 4.27 8.05
N ILE A 16 0.69 4.45 7.32
CA ILE A 16 0.70 4.70 5.87
C ILE A 16 1.31 6.08 5.59
N HIS A 17 0.77 7.14 6.20
CA HIS A 17 1.26 8.51 5.99
C HIS A 17 2.71 8.73 6.43
N LEU A 18 3.18 8.05 7.49
CA LEU A 18 4.57 8.17 7.96
C LEU A 18 5.61 7.76 6.90
N ARG A 19 5.20 6.92 5.94
CA ARG A 19 6.03 6.35 4.88
C ARG A 19 5.94 7.09 3.55
N ASP A 20 4.91 7.92 3.39
CA ASP A 20 4.71 8.74 2.21
C ASP A 20 5.93 9.66 1.99
N GLY A 21 6.43 9.68 0.76
CA GLY A 21 7.64 10.40 0.35
C GLY A 21 8.97 9.81 0.86
N LYS A 22 8.96 8.67 1.57
CA LYS A 22 10.17 8.00 2.09
C LYS A 22 10.38 6.61 1.50
N GLU A 23 9.33 5.79 1.55
CA GLU A 23 9.33 4.42 1.04
C GLU A 23 8.53 4.31 -0.26
N TYR A 24 7.52 5.17 -0.42
CA TYR A 24 6.67 5.25 -1.60
C TYR A 24 6.01 6.63 -1.70
N ASP A 25 5.51 6.97 -2.89
CA ASP A 25 4.52 8.02 -3.03
C ASP A 25 3.11 7.45 -2.82
N LEU A 26 2.33 8.08 -1.95
CA LEU A 26 0.97 7.66 -1.63
C LEU A 26 -0.04 8.28 -2.61
N ILE A 27 -0.77 7.43 -3.34
CA ILE A 27 -1.78 7.88 -4.32
C ILE A 27 -3.18 7.89 -3.69
N ALA A 28 -3.61 6.75 -3.16
CA ALA A 28 -4.93 6.60 -2.56
C ALA A 28 -4.99 5.45 -1.57
N TYR A 29 -5.93 5.48 -0.64
CA TYR A 29 -6.29 4.30 0.14
C TYR A 29 -7.76 4.34 0.58
N THR A 30 -8.28 3.18 0.95
CA THR A 30 -9.45 3.07 1.82
C THR A 30 -9.18 2.06 2.94
N ILE A 31 -9.48 2.42 4.18
CA ILE A 31 -9.48 1.48 5.31
C ILE A 31 -10.91 0.99 5.49
N MET A 32 -11.10 -0.29 5.19
CA MET A 32 -12.36 -1.00 5.37
C MET A 32 -12.37 -1.68 6.75
N PRO A 33 -13.54 -2.06 7.28
CA PRO A 33 -13.65 -2.73 8.58
C PRO A 33 -12.73 -3.96 8.79
N ASN A 34 -12.46 -4.74 7.74
CA ASN A 34 -11.64 -5.97 7.76
C ASN A 34 -10.33 -5.89 6.98
N HIS A 35 -10.16 -4.93 6.07
CA HIS A 35 -9.01 -4.88 5.19
C HIS A 35 -8.68 -3.45 4.77
N VAL A 36 -7.58 -3.28 4.03
CA VAL A 36 -7.15 -1.99 3.49
C VAL A 36 -6.89 -2.17 2.01
N HIS A 37 -7.38 -1.22 1.20
CA HIS A 37 -6.90 -1.06 -0.17
C HIS A 37 -5.91 0.11 -0.20
N LEU A 38 -4.74 -0.11 -0.81
CA LEU A 38 -3.64 0.85 -0.83
C LEU A 38 -3.10 0.97 -2.26
N VAL A 39 -2.98 2.19 -2.76
CA VAL A 39 -2.40 2.53 -4.07
C VAL A 39 -1.18 3.41 -3.84
N ILE A 40 -0.02 2.91 -4.25
CA ILE A 40 1.28 3.55 -4.02
C ILE A 40 2.19 3.39 -5.24
N THR A 41 3.17 4.29 -5.35
CA THR A 41 4.33 4.12 -6.24
C THR A 41 5.57 3.90 -5.39
N PRO A 42 6.15 2.69 -5.34
CA PRO A 42 7.36 2.43 -4.55
C PRO A 42 8.52 3.31 -5.00
N ILE A 43 9.21 3.94 -4.04
CA ILE A 43 10.44 4.69 -4.31
C ILE A 43 11.58 3.67 -4.41
N LYS A 44 12.27 3.62 -5.55
CA LYS A 44 13.44 2.75 -5.72
C LYS A 44 14.56 3.22 -4.78
N SER A 45 14.96 2.37 -3.84
CA SER A 45 16.19 2.61 -3.09
C SER A 45 17.38 2.34 -4.00
N ASN A 46 18.27 3.32 -4.19
CA ASN A 46 19.47 3.23 -5.02
C ASN A 46 20.53 2.23 -4.50
N ASN A 47 20.19 1.30 -3.60
CA ASN A 47 21.13 0.34 -3.01
C ASN A 47 21.40 -0.90 -3.90
N VAL A 48 21.45 -0.72 -5.22
CA VAL A 48 22.06 -1.70 -6.15
C VAL A 48 23.32 -1.07 -6.73
N SER A 49 24.28 -0.77 -5.85
CA SER A 49 25.65 -0.46 -6.22
C SER A 49 26.59 -1.44 -5.52
N ARG A 50 26.47 -2.73 -5.84
CA ARG A 50 27.56 -3.69 -5.62
C ARG A 50 27.74 -4.51 -6.89
N SER A 51 28.66 -3.99 -7.70
CA SER A 51 29.58 -4.68 -8.60
C SER A 51 29.03 -5.85 -9.44
N GLU A 52 28.79 -5.61 -10.73
CA GLU A 52 29.12 -6.60 -11.74
C GLU A 52 29.78 -5.90 -12.93
N ALA A 53 31.05 -6.24 -13.14
CA ALA A 53 31.80 -5.91 -14.33
C ALA A 53 31.13 -6.59 -15.55
N SER A 54 31.02 -5.83 -16.64
CA SER A 54 31.09 -6.23 -18.04
C SER A 54 30.64 -7.65 -18.40
N THR A 55 29.56 -7.80 -19.18
CA THR A 55 29.57 -8.33 -20.57
C THR A 55 28.17 -8.17 -21.20
N ASN A 56 28.14 -7.91 -22.50
CA ASN A 56 26.99 -7.53 -23.32
C ASN A 56 25.88 -8.60 -23.41
N THR A 57 24.77 -8.42 -22.68
CA THR A 57 23.40 -8.87 -23.05
C THR A 57 22.37 -8.04 -22.27
N GLN A 58 22.32 -6.72 -22.53
CA GLN A 58 21.85 -5.74 -21.53
C GLN A 58 20.34 -5.48 -21.45
N THR A 59 19.51 -5.91 -22.41
CA THR A 59 18.11 -5.44 -22.45
C THR A 59 17.14 -6.32 -21.63
N ASN A 60 17.19 -7.65 -21.78
CA ASN A 60 16.27 -8.56 -21.07
C ASN A 60 16.66 -8.78 -19.60
N GLN A 61 17.96 -8.81 -19.29
CA GLN A 61 18.43 -8.96 -17.91
C GLN A 61 18.09 -7.73 -17.05
N LYS A 62 18.16 -6.53 -17.63
CA LYS A 62 17.86 -5.28 -16.93
C LYS A 62 16.38 -5.20 -16.51
N LEU A 63 15.45 -5.50 -17.43
CA LEU A 63 14.01 -5.50 -17.12
C LEU A 63 13.64 -6.53 -16.04
N TYR A 64 14.21 -7.74 -16.11
CA TYR A 64 14.02 -8.77 -15.10
C TYR A 64 14.56 -8.34 -13.73
N ASN A 65 15.76 -7.77 -13.68
CA ASN A 65 16.36 -7.28 -12.44
C ASN A 65 15.55 -6.13 -11.84
N GLU A 66 15.03 -5.22 -12.67
CA GLU A 66 14.20 -4.09 -12.22
C GLU A 66 12.84 -4.54 -11.67
N ALA A 67 12.19 -5.52 -12.32
CA ALA A 67 10.94 -6.09 -11.85
C ALA A 67 11.12 -6.81 -10.51
N ASN A 68 12.17 -7.63 -10.38
CA ASN A 68 12.50 -8.32 -9.13
C ASN A 68 12.87 -7.36 -8.00
N ALA A 69 13.65 -6.32 -8.30
CA ALA A 69 13.97 -5.28 -7.32
C ALA A 69 12.70 -4.57 -6.84
N SER A 70 11.79 -4.24 -7.76
CA SER A 70 10.52 -3.59 -7.43
C SER A 70 9.62 -4.49 -6.58
N PHE A 71 9.53 -5.78 -6.90
CA PHE A 71 8.78 -6.78 -6.12
C PHE A 71 9.37 -6.95 -4.70
N TYR A 72 10.69 -7.03 -4.58
CA TYR A 72 11.37 -7.12 -3.29
C TYR A 72 11.12 -5.87 -2.44
N VAL A 73 11.20 -4.68 -3.03
CA VAL A 73 10.92 -3.41 -2.35
C VAL A 73 9.48 -3.38 -1.84
N LEU A 74 8.50 -3.72 -2.69
CA LEU A 74 7.09 -3.76 -2.28
C LEU A 74 6.85 -4.74 -1.13
N THR A 75 7.40 -5.96 -1.24
CA THR A 75 7.27 -7.00 -0.21
C THR A 75 7.78 -6.50 1.13
N LYS A 76 8.95 -5.86 1.14
CA LYS A 76 9.55 -5.30 2.35
C LYS A 76 8.71 -4.18 2.97
N ILE A 77 8.21 -3.25 2.15
CA ILE A 77 7.32 -2.16 2.60
C ILE A 77 6.08 -2.73 3.28
N LEU A 78 5.43 -3.71 2.65
CA LEU A 78 4.21 -4.34 3.18
C LEU A 78 4.48 -5.13 4.46
N GLN A 79 5.60 -5.86 4.51
CA GLN A 79 6.01 -6.59 5.71
C GLN A 79 6.23 -5.64 6.90
N ASP A 80 6.93 -4.54 6.69
CA ASP A 80 7.21 -3.54 7.73
C ASP A 80 5.93 -2.79 8.15
N LEU A 81 5.05 -2.47 7.20
CA LEU A 81 3.76 -1.85 7.50
C LEU A 81 2.89 -2.78 8.34
N LYS A 82 2.72 -4.04 7.92
CA LYS A 82 1.94 -5.05 8.64
C LYS A 82 2.51 -5.30 10.03
N SER A 83 3.82 -5.47 10.16
CA SER A 83 4.46 -5.80 11.44
C SER A 83 4.30 -4.67 12.47
N LYS A 84 4.60 -3.42 12.07
CA LYS A 84 4.52 -2.27 12.98
C LYS A 84 3.08 -1.97 13.41
N THR A 85 2.13 -2.07 12.47
CA THR A 85 0.71 -1.83 12.78
C THR A 85 0.13 -2.97 13.62
N ALA A 86 0.43 -4.24 13.29
CA ALA A 86 -0.01 -5.39 14.08
C ALA A 86 0.42 -5.27 15.55
N LEU A 87 1.68 -4.91 15.81
CA LEU A 87 2.19 -4.74 17.17
C LEU A 87 1.40 -3.68 17.94
N LYS A 88 1.23 -2.48 17.35
CA LYS A 88 0.50 -1.38 17.99
C LYS A 88 -0.98 -1.71 18.20
N CYS A 89 -1.64 -2.25 17.18
CA CYS A 89 -3.06 -2.60 17.23
C CYS A 89 -3.34 -3.71 18.23
N ASN A 90 -2.49 -4.74 18.29
CA ASN A 90 -2.62 -5.82 19.27
C ASN A 90 -2.48 -5.30 20.70
N LYS A 91 -1.53 -4.38 20.94
CA LYS A 91 -1.39 -3.71 22.23
C LYS A 91 -2.65 -2.93 22.63
N LEU A 92 -3.21 -2.14 21.71
CA LEU A 92 -4.45 -1.38 21.95
C LEU A 92 -5.67 -2.28 22.20
N LEU A 93 -5.72 -3.43 21.52
CA LEU A 93 -6.79 -4.41 21.67
C LEU A 93 -6.60 -5.36 22.86
N ASN A 94 -5.54 -5.19 23.65
CA ASN A 94 -5.11 -6.09 24.72
C ASN A 94 -5.10 -7.57 24.28
N ARG A 95 -4.46 -7.85 23.15
CA ARG A 95 -4.42 -9.18 22.57
C ARG A 95 -3.04 -9.56 22.03
N HIS A 96 -2.89 -10.84 21.73
CA HIS A 96 -1.73 -11.40 21.05
C HIS A 96 -2.16 -12.20 19.81
N GLY A 97 -1.20 -12.50 18.93
CA GLY A 97 -1.42 -13.28 17.70
C GLY A 97 -1.46 -12.44 16.42
N ALA A 98 -1.87 -13.07 15.32
CA ALA A 98 -1.91 -12.43 14.02
C ALA A 98 -2.97 -11.32 13.96
N PHE A 99 -2.57 -10.14 13.48
CA PHE A 99 -3.49 -9.02 13.20
C PHE A 99 -3.91 -8.96 11.73
N TRP A 100 -2.95 -9.17 10.82
CA TRP A 100 -3.16 -9.19 9.38
C TRP A 100 -3.12 -10.61 8.83
N HIS A 101 -3.82 -10.84 7.71
CA HIS A 101 -3.55 -11.99 6.87
C HIS A 101 -2.10 -11.96 6.36
N HIS A 102 -1.49 -13.15 6.26
CA HIS A 102 -0.10 -13.30 5.85
C HIS A 102 0.11 -12.70 4.44
N GLU A 103 -0.73 -13.11 3.50
CA GLU A 103 -0.68 -12.67 2.11
C GLU A 103 -1.31 -11.29 1.90
N SER A 104 -0.83 -10.58 0.88
CA SER A 104 -1.45 -9.38 0.34
C SER A 104 -1.84 -9.70 -1.11
N TYR A 105 -2.93 -9.11 -1.59
CA TYR A 105 -3.21 -9.10 -3.02
C TYR A 105 -2.57 -7.84 -3.62
N ASP A 106 -1.56 -8.03 -4.47
CA ASP A 106 -0.92 -6.94 -5.21
C ASP A 106 -1.23 -7.03 -6.72
N HIS A 107 -1.37 -5.86 -7.34
CA HIS A 107 -1.61 -5.71 -8.77
C HIS A 107 -0.76 -4.56 -9.31
N VAL A 108 0.05 -4.83 -10.32
CA VAL A 108 0.90 -3.82 -10.96
C VAL A 108 0.08 -3.03 -11.97
N VAL A 109 -0.02 -1.73 -11.75
CA VAL A 109 -0.69 -0.78 -12.66
C VAL A 109 0.23 -0.46 -13.84
N ARG A 110 -0.28 -0.60 -15.06
CA ARG A 110 0.51 -0.52 -16.30
C ARG A 110 0.36 0.80 -17.06
N ASN A 111 -0.74 1.53 -16.85
CA ASN A 111 -1.01 2.81 -17.50
C ASN A 111 -1.95 3.70 -16.66
N ILE A 112 -2.16 4.93 -17.13
CA ILE A 112 -2.89 5.97 -16.41
C ILE A 112 -4.41 5.71 -16.35
N GLU A 113 -4.99 5.12 -17.39
CA GLU A 113 -6.39 4.72 -17.45
C GLU A 113 -6.71 3.61 -16.44
N GLU A 114 -5.81 2.63 -16.34
CA GLU A 114 -5.87 1.59 -15.35
C GLU A 114 -5.71 2.15 -13.94
N LEU A 115 -4.78 3.09 -13.73
CA LEU A 115 -4.60 3.77 -12.45
C LEU A 115 -5.88 4.46 -12.00
N ARG A 116 -6.49 5.25 -12.89
CA ARG A 116 -7.77 5.94 -12.65
C ARG A 116 -8.86 4.96 -12.24
N ARG A 117 -9.00 3.85 -12.97
CA ARG A 117 -10.00 2.81 -12.66
C ARG A 117 -9.76 2.18 -11.28
N ILE A 118 -8.52 1.89 -10.93
CA ILE A 118 -8.15 1.29 -9.64
C ILE A 118 -8.39 2.28 -8.50
N VAL A 119 -8.00 3.55 -8.66
CA VAL A 119 -8.26 4.58 -7.65
C VAL A 119 -9.76 4.78 -7.44
N ASN A 120 -10.55 4.87 -8.52
CA ASN A 120 -12.01 4.93 -8.43
C ASN A 120 -12.58 3.70 -7.72
N TYR A 121 -12.09 2.50 -8.04
CA TYR A 121 -12.51 1.27 -7.36
C TYR A 121 -12.21 1.33 -5.86
N VAL A 122 -10.99 1.74 -5.48
CA VAL A 122 -10.53 1.85 -4.08
C VAL A 122 -11.42 2.81 -3.31
N LEU A 123 -11.65 4.02 -3.84
CA LEU A 123 -12.46 5.04 -3.16
C LEU A 123 -13.95 4.65 -3.07
N LEU A 124 -14.49 3.96 -4.08
CA LEU A 124 -15.90 3.53 -4.10
C LEU A 124 -16.18 2.26 -3.28
N ASN A 125 -15.17 1.57 -2.75
CA ASN A 125 -15.38 0.33 -1.97
C ASN A 125 -16.32 0.49 -0.77
N PRO A 126 -16.21 1.54 0.06
CA PRO A 126 -17.15 1.79 1.14
C PRO A 126 -18.61 1.89 0.67
N VAL A 127 -18.84 2.49 -0.50
CA VAL A 127 -20.18 2.60 -1.10
C VAL A 127 -20.68 1.24 -1.57
N LYS A 128 -19.82 0.48 -2.28
CA LYS A 128 -20.15 -0.89 -2.72
C LYS A 128 -20.44 -1.83 -1.56
N ALA A 129 -19.77 -1.62 -0.42
CA ALA A 129 -19.99 -2.36 0.82
C ALA A 129 -21.16 -1.81 1.65
N THR A 130 -21.93 -0.83 1.13
CA THR A 130 -23.08 -0.20 1.79
C THR A 130 -22.76 0.47 3.14
N LEU A 131 -21.50 0.87 3.35
CA LEU A 131 -21.06 1.56 4.57
C LEU A 131 -21.44 3.04 4.56
N VAL A 132 -21.47 3.64 3.37
CA VAL A 132 -21.87 5.03 3.10
C VAL A 132 -22.56 5.13 1.75
N ASP A 133 -23.37 6.16 1.54
CA ASP A 133 -24.04 6.46 0.26
C ASP A 133 -23.14 7.24 -0.72
N ASN A 134 -22.14 7.95 -0.21
CA ASN A 134 -21.14 8.69 -0.98
C ASN A 134 -19.74 8.42 -0.43
N TYR A 135 -18.77 8.15 -1.30
CA TYR A 135 -17.39 7.84 -0.93
C TYR A 135 -16.70 8.97 -0.16
N GLU A 136 -17.10 10.22 -0.36
CA GLU A 136 -16.56 11.39 0.35
C GLU A 136 -16.94 11.39 1.84
N LYS A 137 -18.04 10.71 2.20
CA LYS A 137 -18.46 10.57 3.61
C LYS A 137 -17.67 9.51 4.35
N TRP A 138 -16.93 8.64 3.65
CA TRP A 138 -16.07 7.67 4.30
C TRP A 138 -14.77 8.34 4.75
N LYS A 139 -14.69 8.71 6.03
CA LYS A 139 -13.52 9.39 6.60
C LYS A 139 -12.18 8.63 6.50
N TRP A 140 -12.23 7.34 6.18
CA TRP A 140 -11.05 6.51 5.99
C TRP A 140 -10.67 6.32 4.53
N ASN A 141 -11.30 7.07 3.61
CA ASN A 141 -10.79 7.29 2.27
C ASN A 141 -9.71 8.37 2.29
N TYR A 142 -8.77 8.25 1.37
CA TYR A 142 -7.80 9.28 1.04
C TYR A 142 -7.43 9.20 -0.43
N TYR A 143 -7.26 10.38 -1.02
CA TYR A 143 -6.72 10.56 -2.36
C TYR A 143 -5.77 11.74 -2.32
N ASN A 144 -4.57 11.56 -2.87
CA ASN A 144 -3.55 12.58 -2.89
C ASN A 144 -3.82 13.56 -4.05
N PRO A 145 -4.08 14.86 -3.76
CA PRO A 145 -4.44 15.85 -4.78
C PRO A 145 -3.36 16.10 -5.85
N LYS A 146 -2.11 15.67 -5.65
CA LYS A 146 -1.06 15.75 -6.67
C LYS A 146 -1.35 14.91 -7.90
N TYR A 147 -2.09 13.82 -7.73
CA TYR A 147 -2.54 13.00 -8.84
C TYR A 147 -3.90 13.55 -9.22
N LEU A 148 -3.99 14.28 -10.32
CA LEU A 148 -5.27 14.67 -10.93
C LEU A 148 -5.55 13.64 -12.02
N ILE A 149 -6.17 12.53 -11.64
CA ILE A 149 -6.46 11.42 -12.54
C ILE A 149 -7.94 11.19 -12.72
#